data_AF-A0A355T1P3-F1
#
_entry.id   AF-A0A355T1P3-F1
#
_cell.length_a   1.000
_cell.length_b   1.000
_cell.length_c   1.000
_cell.angle_alpha   90.00
_cell.angle_beta   90.00
_cell.angle_gamma   90.00
#
_symmetry.space_group_name_H-M   'P 1'
#
loop_
_entity.id
_entity.type
_entity.pdbx_description
1 polymer ?
#
loop_
_entity_poly.entity_id
_entity_poly.type
_entity_poly.pdbx_seq_one_letter_code
_entity_poly.pdbx_strand_id
1 'polypeptide(L)' 'MARIYMIRHGEAAAGWSEDKDPGLSDLGRAQSEAAAKTIMSREASALPVLSSPLKRCQETSLPLVA' A
#
# COMPACT_ATOMS: atom_id res chain seq x y z
N MET A 1 -2.84 -24.59 0.56
CA MET A 1 -3.95 -23.62 0.72
C MET A 1 -3.43 -22.26 0.29
N ALA A 2 -4.18 -21.50 -0.50
CA ALA A 2 -3.72 -20.19 -0.97
C ALA A 2 -3.72 -19.17 0.18
N ARG A 3 -2.71 -18.31 0.24
CA ARG A 3 -2.59 -17.20 1.21
C ARG A 3 -2.87 -15.89 0.49
N ILE A 4 -3.77 -15.08 1.06
CA ILE A 4 -4.13 -13.76 0.52
C ILE A 4 -3.82 -12.72 1.59
N TYR A 5 -3.10 -11.67 1.20
CA TYR A 5 -2.82 -10.52 2.04
C TYR A 5 -3.78 -9.38 1.69
N MET A 6 -4.51 -8.88 2.67
CA MET A 6 -5.36 -7.69 2.52
C MET A 6 -4.74 -6.53 3.27
N ILE A 7 -4.42 -5.46 2.56
CA ILE A 7 -3.70 -4.29 3.09
C ILE A 7 -4.62 -3.09 2.98
N ARG A 8 -4.84 -2.39 4.10
CA ARG A 8 -5.47 -1.08 4.09
C ARG A 8 -4.43 -0.05 3.63
N HIS A 9 -4.84 0.91 2.79
CA HIS A 9 -3.95 2.00 2.39
C HIS A 9 -3.35 2.72 3.61
N GLY A 10 -2.12 3.20 3.46
CA GLY A 10 -1.47 4.05 4.46
C GLY A 10 -2.21 5.37 4.66
N GLU A 11 -1.80 6.14 5.65
CA GLU A 11 -2.38 7.47 5.91
C GLU A 11 -2.38 8.35 4.64
N ALA A 12 -3.53 8.93 4.32
CA ALA A 12 -3.68 9.84 3.19
C ALA A 12 -3.12 11.22 3.54
N ALA A 13 -2.55 11.92 2.55
CA ALA A 13 -1.98 13.26 2.73
C ALA A 13 -3.02 14.35 3.03
N ALA A 14 -4.28 14.12 2.66
CA ALA A 14 -5.37 15.06 2.87
C ALA A 14 -6.67 14.33 3.18
N GLY A 15 -7.60 15.04 3.82
CA GLY A 15 -8.94 14.56 4.07
C GLY A 15 -9.82 14.61 2.82
N TRP A 16 -10.92 13.86 2.83
CA TRP A 16 -11.88 13.76 1.72
C TRP A 16 -12.47 15.10 1.25
N SER A 17 -12.53 16.10 2.13
CA SER A 17 -13.08 17.42 1.81
C SER A 17 -12.08 18.32 1.06
N GLU A 18 -10.80 17.98 1.09
CA GLU A 18 -9.70 18.79 0.51
C GLU A 18 -9.26 18.22 -0.84
N ASP A 19 -9.07 16.90 -0.90
CA ASP A 19 -8.73 16.17 -2.11
C ASP A 19 -9.62 14.92 -2.19
N LYS A 20 -10.20 14.68 -3.37
CA LYS A 20 -11.06 13.53 -3.61
C LYS A 20 -10.25 12.24 -3.84
N ASP A 21 -8.99 12.37 -4.25
CA ASP A 21 -8.08 11.24 -4.43
C ASP A 21 -6.65 11.56 -3.96
N PRO A 22 -6.48 11.81 -2.65
CA PRO A 22 -5.17 12.13 -2.10
C PRO A 22 -4.23 10.95 -2.23
N GLY A 23 -2.95 11.26 -2.42
CA GLY A 23 -1.86 10.32 -2.21
C GLY A 23 -1.60 10.05 -0.73
N LEU A 24 -0.48 9.40 -0.44
CA LEU A 24 -0.03 9.13 0.92
C LEU A 24 0.69 10.32 1.54
N SER A 25 0.49 10.50 2.85
CA SER A 25 1.34 11.36 3.67
C SER A 25 2.76 10.77 3.78
N ASP A 26 3.71 11.52 4.36
CA ASP A 26 5.02 10.97 4.70
C ASP A 26 4.90 9.74 5.62
N LEU A 27 3.98 9.80 6.59
CA LEU A 27 3.68 8.67 7.47
C LEU A 27 3.06 7.50 6.68
N GLY A 28 2.13 7.77 5.77
CA GLY A 28 1.52 6.77 4.90
C GLY A 28 2.54 6.03 4.02
N ARG A 29 3.54 6.74 3.50
CA ARG A 29 4.65 6.15 2.74
C ARG A 29 5.49 5.23 3.62
N ALA A 30 5.88 5.67 4.81
CA ALA A 30 6.62 4.85 5.76
C ALA A 30 5.84 3.60 6.20
N GLN A 31 4.52 3.72 6.42
CA GLN A 31 3.64 2.58 6.71
C GLN A 31 3.64 1.56 5.56
N SER A 32 3.60 2.05 4.32
CA SER A 32 3.57 1.21 3.12
C SER A 32 4.87 0.42 2.94
N GLU A 33 6.02 1.07 3.15
CA GLU A 33 7.34 0.43 3.16
C GLU A 33 7.44 -0.65 4.25
N ALA A 34 6.98 -0.34 5.47
CA ALA A 34 7.02 -1.27 6.59
C ALA A 34 6.13 -2.51 6.34
N ALA A 35 4.95 -2.31 5.75
CA ALA A 35 4.06 -3.39 5.36
C ALA A 35 4.70 -4.28 4.29
N ALA A 36 5.26 -3.68 3.24
CA ALA A 36 5.93 -4.43 2.17
C ALA A 36 7.11 -5.23 2.69
N LYS A 37 7.99 -4.62 3.50
CA LYS A 37 9.11 -5.31 4.14
C LYS A 37 8.66 -6.54 4.93
N THR A 38 7.57 -6.42 5.69
CA THR A 38 7.04 -7.51 6.52
C THR A 38 6.46 -8.66 5.67
N ILE A 39 5.80 -8.34 4.56
CA ILE A 39 5.20 -9.35 3.68
C ILE A 39 6.28 -10.04 2.85
N MET A 40 7.17 -9.25 2.23
CA MET A 40 8.24 -9.78 1.39
C MET A 40 9.23 -10.62 2.20
N SER A 41 9.46 -10.33 3.48
CA SER A 41 10.30 -11.20 4.34
C SER A 41 9.66 -12.56 4.65
N ARG A 42 8.36 -12.74 4.41
CA ARG A 42 7.61 -13.98 4.69
C ARG A 42 7.40 -14.84 3.46
N GLU A 43 7.66 -14.31 2.27
CA GLU A 43 7.33 -14.94 0.99
C GLU A 43 8.60 -15.16 0.17
N ALA A 44 8.71 -16.33 -0.46
CA ALA A 44 9.91 -16.71 -1.20
C ALA A 44 9.98 -16.10 -2.62
N SER A 45 8.88 -15.54 -3.11
CA SER A 45 8.76 -14.96 -4.45
C SER A 45 7.87 -13.73 -4.44
N ALA A 46 8.02 -12.88 -5.46
CA ALA A 46 7.09 -11.79 -5.72
C ALA A 46 5.65 -12.33 -5.84
N LEU A 47 4.72 -11.62 -5.21
CA LEU A 47 3.29 -11.94 -5.26
C LEU A 47 2.59 -11.06 -6.31
N PRO A 48 1.52 -11.54 -6.95
CA PRO A 48 0.65 -10.68 -7.73
C PRO A 48 0.05 -9.60 -6.84
N VAL A 49 0.12 -8.35 -7.28
CA VAL A 49 -0.43 -7.20 -6.55
C VAL A 49 -1.66 -6.68 -7.28
N LEU A 50 -2.76 -6.53 -6.55
CA LEU A 50 -3.99 -5.90 -7.01
C LEU A 50 -4.27 -4.69 -6.12
N SER A 51 -4.63 -3.57 -6.73
CA SER A 51 -4.93 -2.34 -6.01
C SER A 51 -6.20 -1.68 -6.51
N SER A 52 -6.83 -0.93 -5.62
CA SER A 52 -7.90 0.02 -5.97
C SER A 52 -7.33 1.11 -6.90
N PRO A 53 -8.15 1.72 -7.77
CA PRO A 53 -7.70 2.82 -8.62
C PRO A 53 -7.34 4.10 -7.85
N LEU A 54 -7.69 4.19 -6.55
CA LEU A 54 -7.40 5.38 -5.73
C LEU A 54 -5.89 5.55 -5.51
N LYS A 55 -5.42 6.78 -5.65
CA LYS A 55 -4.00 7.15 -5.61
C LYS A 55 -3.28 6.63 -4.36
N ARG A 56 -3.82 6.87 -3.16
CA ARG A 56 -3.26 6.32 -1.90
C ARG A 56 -3.13 4.79 -1.89
N CYS A 57 -4.04 4.06 -2.53
CA CYS A 57 -3.95 2.60 -2.60
C CYS A 57 -2.85 2.16 -3.58
N GLN A 58 -2.72 2.85 -4.71
CA GLN A 58 -1.64 2.61 -5.68
C GLN A 58 -0.28 2.90 -5.04
N GLU A 59 -0.13 4.04 -4.38
CA GLU A 59 1.11 4.41 -3.69
C GLU A 59 1.45 3.44 -2.55
N THR A 60 0.46 2.93 -1.80
CA THR A 60 0.72 1.88 -0.80
C THR A 60 1.22 0.58 -1.42
N SER A 61 0.83 0.30 -2.66
CA SER A 61 1.21 -0.93 -3.36
C SER A 61 2.57 -0.86 -4.06
N LEU A 62 3.11 0.34 -4.30
CA LEU A 62 4.39 0.52 -5.01
C LEU A 62 5.55 -0.26 -4.36
N PRO A 63 5.74 -0.27 -3.03
CA PRO A 63 6.84 -1.01 -2.43
C PRO A 63 6.69 -2.55 -2.51
N LEU A 64 5.50 -3.07 -2.85
CA LEU A 64 5.25 -4.51 -2.99
C LEU A 64 5.60 -5.05 -4.39
N VAL A 65 5.80 -4.16 -5.36
CA VAL A 65 6.10 -4.51 -6.76
C VAL A 65 7.56 -4.23 -7.15
N ALA A 66 8.36 -3.74 -6.20
CA ALA A 66 9.77 -3.39 -6.39
C ALA A 66 10.72 -4.60 -6.35
#